data_AF-A0A6N9TYV5-F1
#
_entry.id   AF-A0A6N9TYV5-F1
#
_cell.length_a   1.000
_cell.length_b   1.000
_cell.length_c   1.000
_cell.angle_alpha   90.00
_cell.angle_beta   90.00
_cell.angle_gamma   90.00
#
_symmetry.space_group_name_H-M   'P 1'
#
loop_
_entity.id
_entity.type
_entity.pdbx_description
1 polymer ?
#
loop_
_entity_poly.entity_id
_entity_poly.type
_entity_poly.pdbx_seq_one_letter_code
_entity_poly.pdbx_strand_id
1 'polypeptide(L)'
;HLLKKDCVGCHGGAGAATIDGAGTPIVASAAMPSYPPDGSASSALAGGNFYWVLADGTRGHNCLAIPGMPQDPNISWTPGFGTDYDACFVCHSFANFMPAGIPNNFDAQECYACHLRISSCESCHRPAHHAPDGGPGPVGEAGGWYRFLISSYHPDPVLGVVGIEDPDWEQTVSAADHNEYNGASSPEGYPDHSLSHFCAGCHGDFHGNHNSLHGDGASPWIRHPTHIALPASGEYALYNTADGATPGPYDPMVPVARDPGVLPGMAAASAQVTPGSDQVMCLSCHRAHGSPYPDALRWDYD
;
A
#
# COMPACT_ATOMS: atom_id res chain seq x y z
N HIS A 1 -16.15 21.73 -9.81
CA HIS A 1 -15.25 22.83 -9.44
C HIS A 1 -13.87 22.49 -9.97
N LEU A 2 -13.22 23.39 -10.72
CA LEU A 2 -11.88 23.19 -11.30
C LEU A 2 -10.83 23.14 -10.18
N LEU A 3 -9.96 22.12 -10.19
CA LEU A 3 -8.74 22.12 -9.40
C LEU A 3 -7.83 23.27 -9.88
N LYS A 4 -7.28 24.07 -8.95
CA LYS A 4 -6.32 25.14 -9.27
C LYS A 4 -4.89 24.62 -9.50
N LYS A 5 -4.63 23.34 -9.18
CA LYS A 5 -3.33 22.68 -9.22
C LYS A 5 -3.50 21.17 -9.48
N ASP A 6 -2.46 20.54 -10.01
CA ASP A 6 -2.34 19.08 -10.13
C ASP A 6 -1.94 18.45 -8.77
N CYS A 7 -1.81 17.11 -8.73
CA CYS A 7 -1.43 16.38 -7.51
C CYS A 7 -0.13 16.91 -6.91
N VAL A 8 0.90 17.14 -7.73
CA VAL A 8 2.21 17.62 -7.26
C VAL A 8 2.12 19.05 -6.73
N GLY A 9 1.31 19.92 -7.36
CA GLY A 9 1.12 21.29 -6.90
C GLY A 9 0.42 21.38 -5.54
N CYS A 10 -0.37 20.38 -5.15
CA CYS A 10 -1.02 20.26 -3.85
C CYS A 10 -0.17 19.51 -2.82
N HIS A 11 0.48 18.42 -3.21
CA HIS A 11 1.17 17.49 -2.31
C HIS A 11 2.71 17.60 -2.35
N GLY A 12 3.24 18.63 -3.02
CA GLY A 12 4.65 18.97 -3.07
C GLY A 12 5.00 20.12 -2.13
N GLY A 13 6.18 20.08 -1.53
CA GLY A 13 6.62 21.08 -0.54
C GLY A 13 8.08 21.47 -0.71
N ALA A 14 8.38 22.75 -0.49
CA ALA A 14 9.73 23.30 -0.63
C ALA A 14 10.66 22.98 0.57
N GLY A 15 10.11 22.45 1.67
CA GLY A 15 10.86 22.11 2.89
C GLY A 15 10.69 20.65 3.27
N ALA A 16 11.03 20.34 4.52
CA ALA A 16 10.90 19.00 5.10
C ALA A 16 9.53 18.73 5.74
N ALA A 17 8.67 19.76 5.85
CA ALA A 17 7.34 19.60 6.41
C ALA A 17 6.53 18.59 5.60
N THR A 18 5.83 17.70 6.29
CA THR A 18 5.05 16.61 5.69
C THR A 18 3.55 16.85 5.71
N ILE A 19 3.11 17.93 6.34
CA ILE A 19 1.73 18.44 6.27
C ILE A 19 1.83 19.97 6.12
N ASP A 20 1.02 20.54 5.23
CA ASP A 20 0.96 21.98 5.05
C ASP A 20 0.03 22.69 6.08
N GLY A 21 0.00 24.03 6.06
CA GLY A 21 -0.83 24.81 6.98
C GLY A 21 -2.35 24.62 6.80
N ALA A 22 -2.78 23.92 5.75
CA ALA A 22 -4.18 23.57 5.51
C ALA A 22 -4.51 22.11 5.88
N GLY A 23 -3.54 21.35 6.43
CA GLY A 23 -3.72 19.93 6.74
C GLY A 23 -3.53 19.00 5.53
N THR A 24 -2.99 19.50 4.42
CA THR A 24 -2.76 18.66 3.23
C THR A 24 -1.45 17.89 3.39
N PRO A 25 -1.42 16.56 3.18
CA PRO A 25 -0.19 15.79 3.26
C PRO A 25 0.77 16.16 2.12
N ILE A 26 2.03 16.35 2.46
CA ILE A 26 3.14 16.61 1.55
C ILE A 26 3.97 15.34 1.42
N VAL A 27 3.89 14.71 0.24
CA VAL A 27 4.57 13.43 -0.05
C VAL A 27 5.75 13.60 -1.00
N ALA A 28 5.95 14.81 -1.54
CA ALA A 28 7.10 15.17 -2.36
C ALA A 28 7.81 16.39 -1.76
N SER A 29 8.64 16.14 -0.75
CA SER A 29 9.37 17.18 -0.03
C SER A 29 10.71 17.47 -0.71
N ALA A 30 11.11 18.74 -0.79
CA ALA A 30 12.42 19.13 -1.33
C ALA A 30 13.57 19.00 -0.32
N ALA A 31 13.26 18.91 0.97
CA ALA A 31 14.22 18.60 2.02
C ALA A 31 13.80 17.32 2.76
N MET A 32 14.79 16.63 3.33
CA MET A 32 14.60 15.33 3.96
C MET A 32 13.61 15.40 5.13
N PRO A 33 12.50 14.66 5.09
CA PRO A 33 11.65 14.43 6.26
C PRO A 33 12.38 13.61 7.34
N SER A 34 11.96 13.77 8.60
CA SER A 34 12.42 12.92 9.70
C SER A 34 11.99 11.46 9.46
N TYR A 35 12.91 10.53 9.64
CA TYR A 35 12.64 9.09 9.56
C TYR A 35 13.49 8.33 10.61
N PRO A 36 12.93 7.37 11.36
CA PRO A 36 11.52 6.97 11.40
C PRO A 36 10.58 8.11 11.87
N PRO A 37 9.25 7.96 11.73
CA PRO A 37 8.29 8.95 12.20
C PRO A 37 8.53 9.32 13.67
N ASP A 38 8.56 10.61 13.98
CA ASP A 38 8.94 11.17 15.29
C ASP A 38 7.90 12.15 15.86
N GLY A 39 6.76 12.35 15.19
CA GLY A 39 5.72 13.28 15.59
C GLY A 39 6.04 14.76 15.34
N SER A 40 7.20 15.08 14.76
CA SER A 40 7.52 16.45 14.37
C SER A 40 6.74 16.88 13.12
N ALA A 41 6.74 18.19 12.82
CA ALA A 41 6.15 18.71 11.58
C ALA A 41 6.82 18.15 10.30
N SER A 42 8.03 17.57 10.42
CA SER A 42 8.75 16.88 9.35
C SER A 42 8.69 15.36 9.46
N SER A 43 7.95 14.80 10.42
CA SER A 43 7.79 13.36 10.60
C SER A 43 7.26 12.72 9.33
N ALA A 44 7.91 11.66 8.85
CA ALA A 44 7.45 10.91 7.69
C ALA A 44 6.04 10.35 7.93
N LEU A 45 5.16 10.45 6.93
CA LEU A 45 3.80 9.92 6.98
C LEU A 45 3.77 8.40 6.71
N ALA A 46 2.60 7.78 6.88
CA ALA A 46 2.37 6.34 6.66
C ALA A 46 2.95 5.81 5.33
N GLY A 47 2.78 6.55 4.24
CA GLY A 47 3.26 6.18 2.91
C GLY A 47 4.74 6.48 2.66
N GLY A 48 5.41 7.23 3.54
CA GLY A 48 6.74 7.78 3.27
C GLY A 48 6.72 8.97 2.31
N ASN A 49 7.85 9.25 1.65
CA ASN A 49 8.04 10.47 0.85
C ASN A 49 8.92 10.20 -0.38
N PHE A 50 8.58 10.82 -1.51
CA PHE A 50 9.34 10.72 -2.76
C PHE A 50 10.73 11.34 -2.69
N TYR A 51 11.05 12.12 -1.64
CA TYR A 51 12.39 12.67 -1.40
C TYR A 51 13.49 11.61 -1.55
N TRP A 52 13.28 10.41 -0.99
CA TRP A 52 14.30 9.37 -1.01
C TRP A 52 14.47 8.72 -2.38
N VAL A 53 13.39 8.58 -3.16
CA VAL A 53 13.45 8.03 -4.53
C VAL A 53 14.15 9.00 -5.48
N LEU A 54 13.96 10.30 -5.28
CA LEU A 54 14.68 11.34 -6.01
C LEU A 54 16.19 11.32 -5.73
N ALA A 55 16.59 10.91 -4.53
CA ALA A 55 17.99 10.75 -4.17
C ALA A 55 18.60 9.43 -4.68
N ASP A 56 17.81 8.35 -4.68
CA ASP A 56 18.20 7.02 -5.11
C ASP A 56 16.96 6.23 -5.54
N GLY A 57 16.90 5.83 -6.81
CA GLY A 57 15.76 5.16 -7.41
C GLY A 57 15.40 3.80 -6.78
N THR A 58 16.30 3.21 -5.99
CA THR A 58 16.05 1.94 -5.28
C THR A 58 15.17 2.09 -4.04
N ARG A 59 14.86 3.31 -3.61
CA ARG A 59 14.28 3.61 -2.29
C ARG A 59 12.75 3.77 -2.25
N GLY A 60 12.05 3.43 -3.33
CA GLY A 60 10.59 3.59 -3.42
C GLY A 60 10.04 3.46 -4.84
N HIS A 61 8.76 3.79 -5.00
CA HIS A 61 8.12 3.82 -6.32
C HIS A 61 8.45 5.12 -7.03
N ASN A 62 8.86 5.03 -8.30
CA ASN A 62 8.99 6.21 -9.15
C ASN A 62 7.59 6.71 -9.56
N CYS A 63 7.39 8.03 -9.59
CA CYS A 63 6.22 8.65 -10.19
C CYS A 63 6.70 9.77 -11.11
N LEU A 64 6.60 9.58 -12.43
CA LEU A 64 7.23 10.49 -13.40
C LEU A 64 6.59 11.89 -13.44
N ALA A 65 5.41 12.06 -12.86
CA ALA A 65 4.81 13.38 -12.65
C ALA A 65 5.58 14.21 -11.60
N ILE A 66 6.36 13.57 -10.72
CA ILE A 66 7.18 14.25 -9.72
C ILE A 66 8.40 14.88 -10.42
N PRO A 67 8.59 16.21 -10.32
CA PRO A 67 9.71 16.88 -10.95
C PRO A 67 11.06 16.31 -10.51
N GLY A 68 11.90 15.96 -11.50
CA GLY A 68 13.23 15.39 -11.24
C GLY A 68 13.24 13.87 -11.04
N MET A 69 12.09 13.19 -11.05
CA MET A 69 12.03 11.74 -10.92
C MET A 69 12.65 11.06 -12.15
N PRO A 70 13.76 10.32 -12.00
CA PRO A 70 14.36 9.62 -13.13
C PRO A 70 13.48 8.43 -13.53
N GLN A 71 13.43 8.16 -14.83
CA GLN A 71 13.00 6.84 -15.28
C GLN A 71 14.08 5.82 -14.89
N ASP A 72 13.66 4.67 -14.35
CA ASP A 72 14.59 3.57 -14.05
C ASP A 72 15.24 3.06 -15.35
N PRO A 73 16.59 3.01 -15.45
CA PRO A 73 17.28 2.55 -16.64
C PRO A 73 17.44 1.02 -16.71
N ASN A 74 17.26 0.31 -15.61
CA ASN A 74 17.51 -1.12 -15.45
C ASN A 74 16.22 -1.94 -15.51
N ILE A 75 15.11 -1.35 -15.09
CA ILE A 75 13.84 -2.02 -14.95
C ILE A 75 12.83 -1.35 -15.88
N SER A 76 12.45 -2.07 -16.94
CA SER A 76 11.40 -1.63 -17.85
C SER A 76 10.01 -2.08 -17.43
N TRP A 77 9.89 -3.03 -16.49
CA TRP A 77 8.63 -3.66 -16.07
C TRP A 77 8.50 -3.65 -14.54
N THR A 78 7.29 -3.54 -14.00
CA THR A 78 7.12 -3.68 -12.54
C THR A 78 7.73 -5.00 -12.05
N PRO A 79 8.56 -4.97 -10.98
CA PRO A 79 9.11 -6.19 -10.41
C PRO A 79 8.02 -7.20 -10.05
N GLY A 80 8.29 -8.49 -10.25
CA GLY A 80 7.30 -9.55 -9.97
C GLY A 80 6.20 -9.66 -11.02
N PHE A 81 6.44 -9.09 -12.21
CA PHE A 81 5.70 -9.37 -13.43
C PHE A 81 6.59 -10.20 -14.35
N GLY A 82 6.17 -11.42 -14.70
CA GLY A 82 6.90 -12.27 -15.64
C GLY A 82 7.07 -11.61 -17.01
N THR A 83 8.19 -11.89 -17.69
CA THR A 83 8.48 -11.34 -19.04
C THR A 83 7.62 -11.96 -20.15
N ASP A 84 6.79 -12.95 -19.82
CA ASP A 84 5.92 -13.60 -20.78
C ASP A 84 4.57 -12.86 -20.82
N TYR A 85 4.09 -12.55 -22.02
CA TYR A 85 2.76 -12.00 -22.27
C TYR A 85 1.61 -12.85 -21.66
N ASP A 86 1.91 -14.07 -21.20
CA ASP A 86 1.04 -14.90 -20.36
C ASP A 86 0.83 -14.34 -18.94
N ALA A 87 1.61 -13.37 -18.47
CA ALA A 87 1.37 -12.70 -17.19
C ALA A 87 0.08 -11.84 -17.20
N CYS A 88 -0.44 -11.49 -18.39
CA CYS A 88 -1.80 -10.97 -18.52
C CYS A 88 -2.86 -12.03 -18.14
N PHE A 89 -2.55 -13.33 -18.20
CA PHE A 89 -3.47 -14.41 -17.85
C PHE A 89 -3.89 -14.36 -16.37
N VAL A 90 -2.98 -14.00 -15.45
CA VAL A 90 -3.32 -13.90 -14.02
C VAL A 90 -4.36 -12.80 -13.77
N CYS A 91 -4.33 -11.70 -14.52
CA CYS A 91 -5.29 -10.61 -14.38
C CYS A 91 -6.53 -10.74 -15.30
N HIS A 92 -6.43 -11.43 -16.44
CA HIS A 92 -7.50 -11.52 -17.45
C HIS A 92 -8.17 -12.91 -17.56
N SER A 93 -7.58 -13.98 -17.01
CA SER A 93 -8.08 -15.36 -17.19
C SER A 93 -8.91 -15.91 -16.06
N PHE A 94 -9.15 -15.09 -15.03
CA PHE A 94 -10.37 -15.22 -14.24
C PHE A 94 -11.57 -14.75 -15.09
N ALA A 95 -11.80 -15.43 -16.22
CA ALA A 95 -12.84 -15.21 -17.21
C ALA A 95 -14.28 -15.41 -16.66
N ASN A 96 -14.44 -15.61 -15.35
CA ASN A 96 -15.72 -15.65 -14.65
C ASN A 96 -16.12 -14.32 -13.99
N PHE A 97 -15.27 -13.29 -14.05
CA PHE A 97 -15.48 -12.03 -13.32
C PHE A 97 -15.64 -10.79 -14.22
N MET A 98 -15.69 -10.94 -15.54
CA MET A 98 -16.04 -9.81 -16.41
C MET A 98 -17.57 -9.64 -16.45
N PRO A 99 -18.12 -8.45 -16.17
CA PRO A 99 -19.48 -8.11 -16.58
C PRO A 99 -19.60 -8.29 -18.10
N ALA A 100 -20.72 -8.87 -18.56
CA ALA A 100 -20.97 -9.01 -19.99
C ALA A 100 -20.89 -7.65 -20.70
N GLY A 101 -19.91 -7.46 -21.60
CA GLY A 101 -19.84 -6.28 -22.48
C GLY A 101 -18.49 -5.61 -22.67
N ILE A 102 -17.41 -6.01 -21.98
CA ILE A 102 -16.06 -5.47 -22.26
C ILE A 102 -15.42 -6.24 -23.42
N PRO A 103 -15.01 -5.57 -24.52
CA PRO A 103 -14.33 -6.23 -25.63
C PRO A 103 -13.01 -6.84 -25.20
N ASN A 104 -12.74 -8.07 -25.62
CA ASN A 104 -11.48 -8.80 -25.46
C ASN A 104 -10.35 -8.26 -26.36
N ASN A 105 -10.33 -6.96 -26.61
CA ASN A 105 -9.38 -6.35 -27.54
C ASN A 105 -8.11 -5.99 -26.78
N PHE A 106 -7.18 -6.94 -26.74
CA PHE A 106 -5.82 -6.78 -26.24
C PHE A 106 -5.02 -5.78 -27.10
N ASP A 107 -5.32 -4.48 -26.98
CA ASP A 107 -4.46 -3.47 -27.56
C ASP A 107 -3.28 -3.24 -26.62
N ALA A 108 -2.09 -3.63 -27.08
CA ALA A 108 -0.83 -3.57 -26.32
C ALA A 108 -0.53 -2.16 -25.77
N GLN A 109 -1.17 -1.12 -26.30
CA GLN A 109 -1.04 0.27 -25.85
C GLN A 109 -1.65 0.54 -24.46
N GLU A 110 -2.77 -0.09 -24.11
CA GLU A 110 -3.43 0.07 -22.80
C GLU A 110 -2.66 -0.71 -21.72
N CYS A 111 -2.15 -1.89 -22.06
CA CYS A 111 -1.18 -2.63 -21.24
C CYS A 111 0.14 -1.85 -21.05
N TYR A 112 0.59 -1.10 -22.06
CA TYR A 112 1.83 -0.30 -22.02
C TYR A 112 1.80 0.78 -20.92
N ALA A 113 0.62 1.38 -20.68
CA ALA A 113 0.42 2.38 -19.63
C ALA A 113 0.44 1.76 -18.22
N CYS A 114 0.00 0.51 -18.08
CA CYS A 114 -0.07 -0.22 -16.81
C CYS A 114 1.25 -0.88 -16.41
N HIS A 115 2.07 -1.34 -17.36
CA HIS A 115 3.21 -2.22 -17.08
C HIS A 115 4.59 -1.54 -17.14
N LEU A 116 4.69 -0.32 -17.66
CA LEU A 116 5.99 0.31 -17.90
C LEU A 116 6.24 1.56 -17.05
N ARG A 117 5.20 2.25 -16.54
CA ARG A 117 5.36 3.56 -15.89
C ARG A 117 4.21 3.91 -14.95
N ILE A 118 4.48 4.06 -13.65
CA ILE A 118 3.72 5.01 -12.82
C ILE A 118 4.10 6.40 -13.36
N SER A 119 3.39 6.82 -14.40
CA SER A 119 3.67 8.07 -15.10
C SER A 119 3.01 9.26 -14.42
N SER A 120 1.99 9.01 -13.60
CA SER A 120 1.28 10.01 -12.82
C SER A 120 0.83 9.45 -11.47
N CYS A 121 0.47 10.35 -10.55
CA CYS A 121 -0.14 9.97 -9.28
C CYS A 121 -1.47 9.22 -9.49
N GLU A 122 -2.13 9.43 -10.63
CA GLU A 122 -3.43 8.85 -10.95
C GLU A 122 -3.36 7.35 -11.31
N SER A 123 -2.15 6.82 -11.50
CA SER A 123 -1.91 5.38 -11.64
C SER A 123 -2.25 4.60 -10.36
N CYS A 124 -2.10 5.25 -9.18
CA CYS A 124 -2.39 4.64 -7.88
C CYS A 124 -3.61 5.24 -7.20
N HIS A 125 -3.89 6.52 -7.47
CA HIS A 125 -4.98 7.26 -6.86
C HIS A 125 -6.06 7.61 -7.88
N ARG A 126 -7.32 7.51 -7.51
CA ARG A 126 -8.38 8.14 -8.31
C ARG A 126 -8.48 9.61 -7.95
N PRO A 127 -8.45 10.53 -8.94
CA PRO A 127 -8.76 11.93 -8.72
C PRO A 127 -10.15 12.08 -8.11
N ALA A 128 -10.20 12.40 -6.83
CA ALA A 128 -11.41 12.63 -6.08
C ALA A 128 -11.16 13.75 -5.08
N HIS A 129 -12.25 14.36 -4.61
CA HIS A 129 -12.19 15.19 -3.42
C HIS A 129 -12.42 14.29 -2.21
N HIS A 130 -11.73 14.56 -1.11
CA HIS A 130 -12.03 13.94 0.18
C HIS A 130 -13.54 14.06 0.43
N ALA A 131 -14.19 12.91 0.65
CA ALA A 131 -15.42 12.92 1.42
C ALA A 131 -15.10 13.64 2.74
N PRO A 132 -16.01 14.47 3.30
CA PRO A 132 -15.74 15.19 4.53
C PRO A 132 -15.09 14.26 5.56
N ASP A 133 -13.90 14.66 6.00
CA ASP A 133 -12.90 13.80 6.63
C ASP A 133 -13.47 12.94 7.77
N GLY A 134 -12.94 11.72 7.90
CA GLY A 134 -12.80 11.08 9.21
C GLY A 134 -14.09 10.70 9.94
N GLY A 135 -15.10 10.22 9.22
CA GLY A 135 -16.15 9.45 9.89
C GLY A 135 -15.53 8.26 10.63
N PRO A 136 -16.01 7.89 11.84
CA PRO A 136 -15.47 6.74 12.56
C PRO A 136 -15.64 5.47 11.72
N GLY A 137 -14.57 4.69 11.62
CA GLY A 137 -14.57 3.39 10.95
C GLY A 137 -14.10 3.39 9.49
N PRO A 138 -14.27 2.26 8.80
CA PRO A 138 -13.58 2.03 7.53
C PRO A 138 -14.18 2.82 6.36
N VAL A 139 -13.29 3.32 5.50
CA VAL A 139 -13.62 4.02 4.27
C VAL A 139 -13.59 3.02 3.10
N GLY A 140 -14.77 2.72 2.56
CA GLY A 140 -14.95 1.93 1.34
C GLY A 140 -15.45 2.76 0.16
N GLU A 141 -16.10 2.12 -0.82
CA GLU A 141 -16.58 2.74 -2.06
C GLU A 141 -17.35 4.06 -1.85
N ALA A 142 -18.31 4.06 -0.92
CA ALA A 142 -19.14 5.22 -0.64
C ALA A 142 -18.35 6.44 -0.13
N GLY A 143 -17.18 6.21 0.48
CA GLY A 143 -16.25 7.24 0.93
C GLY A 143 -15.11 7.52 -0.04
N GLY A 144 -15.11 6.90 -1.23
CA GLY A 144 -14.07 7.07 -2.24
C GLY A 144 -12.85 6.16 -2.06
N TRP A 145 -12.96 5.11 -1.23
CA TRP A 145 -11.88 4.19 -0.85
C TRP A 145 -10.80 4.82 0.03
N TYR A 146 -10.15 4.00 0.85
CA TYR A 146 -9.07 4.44 1.72
C TYR A 146 -7.96 5.13 0.92
N ARG A 147 -7.70 6.41 1.23
CA ARG A 147 -6.72 7.28 0.54
C ARG A 147 -6.87 7.32 -1.00
N PHE A 148 -8.09 7.09 -1.49
CA PHE A 148 -8.42 6.95 -2.91
C PHE A 148 -7.58 5.89 -3.63
N LEU A 149 -7.12 4.87 -2.90
CA LEU A 149 -6.36 3.76 -3.45
C LEU A 149 -7.32 2.83 -4.21
N ILE A 150 -7.59 3.26 -5.43
CA ILE A 150 -8.30 2.53 -6.46
C ILE A 150 -7.52 2.84 -7.75
N SER A 151 -7.03 1.80 -8.41
CA SER A 151 -6.27 2.01 -9.64
C SER A 151 -7.23 2.47 -10.74
N SER A 152 -6.97 3.64 -11.31
CA SER A 152 -7.74 4.22 -12.42
C SER A 152 -7.63 3.40 -13.72
N TYR A 153 -6.71 2.42 -13.77
CA TYR A 153 -6.31 1.70 -14.98
C TYR A 153 -6.44 0.17 -14.87
N HIS A 154 -6.99 -0.37 -13.76
CA HIS A 154 -7.33 -1.80 -13.64
C HIS A 154 -8.78 -2.07 -14.06
N PRO A 155 -9.08 -3.26 -14.63
CA PRO A 155 -10.39 -3.59 -15.20
C PRO A 155 -11.47 -3.87 -14.15
N ASP A 156 -11.16 -3.78 -12.85
CA ASP A 156 -12.18 -3.83 -11.79
C ASP A 156 -12.45 -2.43 -11.22
N PRO A 157 -13.35 -1.65 -11.85
CA PRO A 157 -13.76 -0.34 -11.32
C PRO A 157 -14.51 -0.42 -9.98
N VAL A 158 -14.70 -1.62 -9.40
CA VAL A 158 -15.48 -1.90 -8.20
C VAL A 158 -14.58 -2.24 -7.00
N LEU A 159 -13.26 -2.43 -7.19
CA LEU A 159 -12.34 -2.78 -6.10
C LEU A 159 -11.35 -1.67 -5.78
N GLY A 160 -11.50 -1.07 -4.59
CA GLY A 160 -10.48 -0.24 -3.95
C GLY A 160 -10.12 -0.76 -2.57
N VAL A 161 -9.06 -0.19 -1.98
CA VAL A 161 -8.63 -0.52 -0.62
C VAL A 161 -9.64 -0.01 0.40
N VAL A 162 -9.94 -0.85 1.39
CA VAL A 162 -10.68 -0.45 2.58
C VAL A 162 -9.71 -0.30 3.75
N GLY A 163 -9.96 0.69 4.61
CA GLY A 163 -9.11 0.99 5.76
C GLY A 163 -9.70 2.12 6.60
N ILE A 164 -9.13 2.32 7.80
CA ILE A 164 -9.42 3.48 8.65
C ILE A 164 -8.25 4.44 8.52
N GLU A 165 -8.51 5.67 8.11
CA GLU A 165 -7.49 6.70 7.98
C GLU A 165 -7.23 7.36 9.32
N ASP A 166 -5.94 7.48 9.64
CA ASP A 166 -5.48 8.24 10.77
C ASP A 166 -5.67 9.76 10.53
N PRO A 167 -6.20 10.54 11.50
CA PRO A 167 -6.52 11.94 11.31
C PRO A 167 -5.35 12.84 10.94
N ASP A 168 -4.12 12.44 11.26
CA ASP A 168 -2.91 13.20 10.95
C ASP A 168 -1.97 12.47 9.98
N TRP A 169 -2.52 11.52 9.21
CA TRP A 169 -1.80 10.76 8.19
C TRP A 169 -0.64 9.93 8.77
N GLU A 170 -0.67 9.60 10.06
CA GLU A 170 0.45 9.05 10.85
C GLU A 170 1.65 10.00 10.97
N GLN A 171 1.41 11.30 11.12
CA GLN A 171 2.48 12.23 11.49
C GLN A 171 2.90 11.97 12.94
N THR A 172 1.93 11.83 13.85
CA THR A 172 2.11 11.17 15.15
C THR A 172 1.71 9.72 15.06
N VAL A 173 2.40 8.87 15.82
CA VAL A 173 2.12 7.43 15.81
C VAL A 173 2.21 6.83 17.20
N SER A 174 1.31 5.91 17.48
CA SER A 174 1.36 5.03 18.64
C SER A 174 0.60 3.74 18.33
N ALA A 175 0.59 2.79 19.25
CA ALA A 175 -0.24 1.60 19.10
C ALA A 175 -1.73 1.94 18.90
N ALA A 176 -2.25 3.05 19.43
CA ALA A 176 -3.66 3.44 19.30
C ALA A 176 -3.90 4.60 18.30
N ASP A 177 -2.85 5.05 17.62
CA ASP A 177 -2.81 6.25 16.77
C ASP A 177 -2.06 5.87 15.50
N HIS A 178 -2.81 5.28 14.56
CA HIS A 178 -2.29 4.76 13.29
C HIS A 178 -3.43 4.45 12.32
N ASN A 179 -3.10 4.18 11.05
CA ASN A 179 -4.08 3.69 10.08
C ASN A 179 -4.41 2.22 10.31
N GLU A 180 -5.63 1.83 9.97
CA GLU A 180 -6.03 0.43 9.88
C GLU A 180 -6.17 0.01 8.41
N TYR A 181 -5.69 -1.18 8.09
CA TYR A 181 -5.69 -1.70 6.73
C TYR A 181 -6.55 -2.95 6.64
N ASN A 182 -7.37 -3.06 5.61
CA ASN A 182 -8.11 -4.29 5.38
C ASN A 182 -7.18 -5.42 4.92
N GLY A 183 -7.33 -6.58 5.54
CA GLY A 183 -6.67 -7.82 5.18
C GLY A 183 -7.43 -8.57 4.09
N ALA A 184 -6.87 -9.70 3.70
CA ALA A 184 -7.40 -10.54 2.65
C ALA A 184 -8.51 -11.44 3.14
N SER A 185 -9.49 -11.69 2.28
CA SER A 185 -10.52 -12.71 2.53
C SER A 185 -10.07 -14.12 2.17
N SER A 186 -9.01 -14.24 1.36
CA SER A 186 -8.39 -15.50 0.96
C SER A 186 -6.88 -15.34 0.81
N PRO A 187 -6.07 -16.30 1.30
CA PRO A 187 -4.62 -16.31 1.08
C PRO A 187 -4.25 -16.64 -0.38
N GLU A 188 -5.21 -17.08 -1.20
CA GLU A 188 -5.00 -17.42 -2.62
C GLU A 188 -4.96 -16.19 -3.53
N GLY A 189 -5.08 -14.98 -2.97
CA GLY A 189 -4.96 -13.73 -3.70
C GLY A 189 -6.14 -13.39 -4.61
N TYR A 190 -7.33 -13.93 -4.32
CA TYR A 190 -8.56 -13.55 -5.00
C TYR A 190 -8.82 -12.04 -4.91
N PRO A 191 -9.56 -11.46 -5.88
CA PRO A 191 -9.97 -10.06 -5.83
C PRO A 191 -10.67 -9.72 -4.51
N ASP A 192 -10.10 -8.77 -3.78
CA ASP A 192 -10.63 -8.29 -2.51
C ASP A 192 -10.22 -6.83 -2.24
N HIS A 193 -10.68 -6.29 -1.10
CA HIS A 193 -10.43 -4.90 -0.70
C HIS A 193 -9.16 -4.73 0.14
N SER A 194 -8.24 -5.70 0.10
CA SER A 194 -7.02 -5.65 0.91
C SER A 194 -5.95 -4.77 0.28
N LEU A 195 -5.10 -4.20 1.13
CA LEU A 195 -3.98 -3.39 0.67
C LEU A 195 -2.97 -4.21 -0.16
N SER A 196 -2.77 -5.48 0.20
CA SER A 196 -1.81 -6.31 -0.53
C SER A 196 -2.36 -6.76 -1.89
N HIS A 197 -3.68 -6.94 -2.04
CA HIS A 197 -4.29 -7.17 -3.35
C HIS A 197 -4.10 -5.94 -4.27
N PHE A 198 -4.24 -4.72 -3.73
CA PHE A 198 -3.92 -3.50 -4.46
C PHE A 198 -2.46 -3.48 -4.96
N CYS A 199 -1.49 -3.87 -4.11
CA CYS A 199 -0.10 -4.00 -4.54
C CYS A 199 0.08 -5.09 -5.61
N ALA A 200 -0.62 -6.22 -5.47
CA ALA A 200 -0.58 -7.36 -6.39
C ALA A 200 -1.05 -7.01 -7.80
N GLY A 201 -1.90 -5.99 -7.96
CA GLY A 201 -2.31 -5.48 -9.27
C GLY A 201 -1.14 -5.15 -10.20
N CYS A 202 0.02 -4.79 -9.66
CA CYS A 202 1.26 -4.58 -10.43
C CYS A 202 2.38 -5.58 -10.09
N HIS A 203 2.34 -6.20 -8.90
CA HIS A 203 3.40 -7.01 -8.31
C HIS A 203 2.94 -8.45 -8.01
N GLY A 204 2.20 -9.07 -8.94
CA GLY A 204 1.47 -10.33 -8.70
C GLY A 204 2.30 -11.53 -8.23
N ASP A 205 3.55 -11.69 -8.68
CA ASP A 205 4.40 -12.82 -8.27
C ASP A 205 4.89 -12.75 -6.81
N PHE A 206 4.72 -11.59 -6.16
CA PHE A 206 5.09 -11.35 -4.76
C PHE A 206 3.92 -11.56 -3.80
N HIS A 207 2.75 -11.94 -4.30
CA HIS A 207 1.49 -11.91 -3.58
C HIS A 207 0.89 -13.29 -3.28
N GLY A 208 0.12 -13.39 -2.19
CA GLY A 208 -0.71 -14.57 -1.88
C GLY A 208 0.10 -15.85 -1.64
N ASN A 209 -0.46 -17.01 -2.01
CA ASN A 209 0.16 -18.33 -1.87
C ASN A 209 1.30 -18.60 -2.88
N HIS A 210 1.49 -17.75 -3.90
CA HIS A 210 2.54 -17.86 -4.92
C HIS A 210 3.97 -17.72 -4.37
N ASN A 211 4.11 -17.34 -3.11
CA ASN A 211 5.38 -17.28 -2.39
C ASN A 211 5.76 -18.59 -1.68
N SER A 212 4.98 -19.67 -1.80
CA SER A 212 5.35 -21.01 -1.30
C SER A 212 5.86 -21.91 -2.43
N LEU A 213 6.77 -22.84 -2.12
CA LEU A 213 7.20 -23.88 -3.09
C LEU A 213 6.02 -24.72 -3.62
N HIS A 214 4.93 -24.79 -2.85
CA HIS A 214 3.78 -25.62 -3.13
C HIS A 214 2.55 -24.82 -3.60
N GLY A 215 2.62 -23.48 -3.63
CA GLY A 215 1.50 -22.62 -4.00
C GLY A 215 0.30 -22.70 -3.05
N ASP A 216 0.47 -23.20 -1.83
CA ASP A 216 -0.59 -23.53 -0.88
C ASP A 216 -0.59 -22.65 0.37
N GLY A 217 0.32 -21.69 0.45
CA GLY A 217 0.45 -20.87 1.66
C GLY A 217 1.14 -21.62 2.81
N ALA A 218 1.90 -22.68 2.52
CA ALA A 218 2.68 -23.42 3.51
C ALA A 218 4.20 -23.25 3.33
N SER A 219 4.92 -23.50 4.42
CA SER A 219 6.38 -23.58 4.42
C SER A 219 6.87 -24.80 3.62
N PRO A 220 7.99 -24.71 2.88
CA PRO A 220 8.89 -23.56 2.81
C PRO A 220 8.44 -22.50 1.80
N TRP A 221 8.67 -21.26 2.20
CA TRP A 221 8.41 -20.09 1.37
C TRP A 221 9.61 -19.79 0.47
N ILE A 222 9.35 -19.50 -0.81
CA ILE A 222 10.34 -18.93 -1.73
C ILE A 222 10.45 -17.40 -1.61
N ARG A 223 9.44 -16.74 -1.02
CA ARG A 223 9.41 -15.29 -0.72
C ARG A 223 8.63 -15.06 0.58
N HIS A 224 8.72 -13.88 1.20
CA HIS A 224 7.98 -13.64 2.44
C HIS A 224 6.46 -13.69 2.22
N PRO A 225 5.68 -14.36 3.10
CA PRO A 225 4.23 -14.40 2.99
C PRO A 225 3.57 -13.02 3.10
N THR A 226 2.52 -12.82 2.30
CA THR A 226 1.51 -11.75 2.44
C THR A 226 0.13 -12.39 2.50
N HIS A 227 -0.89 -11.71 3.06
CA HIS A 227 -2.25 -12.25 3.26
C HIS A 227 -2.36 -13.39 4.28
N ILE A 228 -1.27 -13.73 4.96
CA ILE A 228 -1.24 -14.80 5.96
C ILE A 228 -1.41 -14.18 7.34
N ALA A 229 -2.37 -14.71 8.10
CA ALA A 229 -2.54 -14.37 9.51
C ALA A 229 -1.27 -14.75 10.29
N LEU A 230 -0.83 -13.86 11.19
CA LEU A 230 0.20 -14.20 12.17
C LEU A 230 -0.24 -15.47 12.90
N PRO A 231 0.58 -16.52 13.00
CA PRO A 231 0.17 -17.74 13.69
C PRO A 231 -0.25 -17.48 15.15
N ALA A 232 -1.34 -18.12 15.59
CA ALA A 232 -1.78 -18.08 17.00
C ALA A 232 -0.92 -18.96 17.94
N SER A 233 0.18 -19.53 17.43
CA SER A 233 1.15 -20.31 18.22
C SER A 233 2.57 -20.06 17.73
N GLY A 234 3.56 -20.44 18.53
CA GLY A 234 4.97 -20.19 18.23
C GLY A 234 5.38 -18.74 18.48
N GLU A 235 6.48 -18.32 17.86
CA GLU A 235 7.09 -17.00 18.08
C GLU A 235 6.17 -15.86 17.65
N TYR A 236 5.50 -15.98 16.50
CA TYR A 236 4.61 -14.93 15.98
C TYR A 236 3.31 -14.76 16.76
N ALA A 237 2.94 -15.72 17.63
CA ALA A 237 1.82 -15.55 18.56
C ALA A 237 2.10 -14.50 19.63
N LEU A 238 3.36 -14.10 19.77
CA LEU A 238 3.85 -13.13 20.73
C LEU A 238 4.33 -11.86 20.01
N TYR A 239 3.63 -11.45 18.96
CA TYR A 239 3.92 -10.22 18.20
C TYR A 239 4.27 -9.08 19.16
N ASN A 240 5.42 -8.44 18.95
CA ASN A 240 5.91 -7.30 19.74
C ASN A 240 5.89 -7.51 21.28
N THR A 241 6.01 -8.76 21.75
CA THR A 241 5.97 -9.06 23.18
C THR A 241 7.17 -8.45 23.92
N ALA A 242 6.91 -7.90 25.10
CA ALA A 242 7.96 -7.49 26.04
C ALA A 242 8.24 -8.55 27.12
N ASP A 243 7.26 -9.39 27.44
CA ASP A 243 7.31 -10.37 28.54
C ASP A 243 7.55 -11.81 28.06
N GLY A 244 7.52 -12.05 26.75
CA GLY A 244 7.67 -13.38 26.16
C GLY A 244 6.47 -14.30 26.39
N ALA A 245 5.33 -13.76 26.81
CA ALA A 245 4.16 -14.53 27.23
C ALA A 245 2.83 -13.99 26.66
N THR A 246 2.74 -12.70 26.40
CA THR A 246 1.54 -12.06 25.84
C THR A 246 1.86 -11.34 24.54
N PRO A 247 0.95 -11.32 23.54
CA PRO A 247 1.07 -10.43 22.40
C PRO A 247 1.21 -8.99 22.91
N GLY A 248 2.21 -8.29 22.40
CA GLY A 248 2.43 -6.88 22.65
C GLY A 248 1.51 -5.97 21.82
N PRO A 249 1.66 -4.66 22.00
CA PRO A 249 0.86 -3.68 21.31
C PRO A 249 1.20 -3.60 19.82
N TYR A 250 0.27 -3.08 19.03
CA TYR A 250 0.51 -2.73 17.62
C TYR A 250 1.73 -1.82 17.48
N ASP A 251 2.62 -2.12 16.54
CA ASP A 251 3.78 -1.29 16.20
C ASP A 251 3.61 -0.67 14.80
N PRO A 252 3.41 0.66 14.69
CA PRO A 252 3.32 1.37 13.42
C PRO A 252 4.54 1.23 12.50
N MET A 253 5.72 0.83 13.02
CA MET A 253 6.89 0.51 12.21
C MET A 253 6.85 -0.87 11.56
N VAL A 254 6.02 -1.79 12.06
CA VAL A 254 5.75 -3.11 11.47
C VAL A 254 4.24 -3.38 11.46
N PRO A 255 3.47 -2.59 10.68
CA PRO A 255 2.02 -2.63 10.74
C PRO A 255 1.46 -3.95 10.20
N VAL A 256 0.30 -4.34 10.70
CA VAL A 256 -0.47 -5.51 10.21
C VAL A 256 -1.81 -5.06 9.66
N ALA A 257 -2.38 -5.88 8.77
CA ALA A 257 -3.75 -5.71 8.29
C ALA A 257 -4.73 -6.46 9.19
N ARG A 258 -5.95 -5.94 9.32
CA ARG A 258 -7.02 -6.56 10.10
C ARG A 258 -7.76 -7.60 9.28
N ASP A 259 -8.25 -8.64 9.93
CA ASP A 259 -9.16 -9.58 9.29
C ASP A 259 -10.37 -8.83 8.68
N PRO A 260 -10.76 -9.14 7.43
CA PRO A 260 -11.84 -8.42 6.73
C PRO A 260 -13.23 -8.64 7.35
N GLY A 261 -13.41 -9.64 8.21
CA GLY A 261 -14.61 -9.81 9.04
C GLY A 261 -14.60 -8.96 10.32
N VAL A 262 -13.44 -8.44 10.74
CA VAL A 262 -13.28 -7.60 11.95
C VAL A 262 -13.30 -6.12 11.61
N LEU A 263 -12.54 -5.69 10.58
CA LEU A 263 -12.37 -4.27 10.23
C LEU A 263 -13.72 -3.51 10.07
N PRO A 264 -14.75 -4.05 9.38
CA PRO A 264 -16.02 -3.34 9.20
C PRO A 264 -16.73 -2.93 10.50
N GLY A 265 -16.45 -3.62 11.61
CA GLY A 265 -17.02 -3.32 12.93
C GLY A 265 -16.21 -2.34 13.77
N MET A 266 -15.02 -1.92 13.30
CA MET A 266 -14.14 -1.00 14.02
C MET A 266 -14.58 0.45 13.82
N ALA A 267 -14.39 1.28 14.85
CA ALA A 267 -14.67 2.72 14.79
C ALA A 267 -13.40 3.59 14.76
N ALA A 268 -12.26 3.02 15.13
CA ALA A 268 -10.95 3.67 15.23
C ALA A 268 -9.85 2.59 15.26
N ALA A 269 -8.59 3.04 15.28
CA ALA A 269 -7.42 2.18 15.43
C ALA A 269 -7.44 1.36 16.74
N SER A 270 -6.88 0.14 16.68
CA SER A 270 -6.77 -0.78 17.81
C SER A 270 -5.32 -0.97 18.24
N ALA A 271 -5.05 -0.70 19.52
CA ALA A 271 -3.76 -0.89 20.16
C ALA A 271 -3.26 -2.33 20.24
N GLN A 272 -4.08 -3.32 19.88
CA GLN A 272 -3.76 -4.72 20.06
C GLN A 272 -3.73 -5.43 18.71
N VAL A 273 -2.76 -6.31 18.54
CA VAL A 273 -2.71 -7.27 17.43
C VAL A 273 -3.31 -8.58 17.90
N THR A 274 -4.07 -9.23 17.03
CA THR A 274 -4.71 -10.52 17.28
C THR A 274 -4.07 -11.61 16.40
N PRO A 275 -3.03 -12.31 16.89
CA PRO A 275 -2.51 -13.49 16.22
C PRO A 275 -3.61 -14.54 16.00
N GLY A 276 -3.55 -15.21 14.85
CA GLY A 276 -4.58 -16.09 14.30
C GLY A 276 -5.61 -15.37 13.44
N SER A 277 -5.58 -14.04 13.40
CA SER A 277 -6.54 -13.20 12.68
C SER A 277 -5.84 -12.11 11.87
N ASP A 278 -5.06 -11.26 12.51
CA ASP A 278 -4.37 -10.14 11.85
C ASP A 278 -3.24 -10.65 10.95
N GLN A 279 -3.09 -10.01 9.80
CA GLN A 279 -2.34 -10.53 8.67
C GLN A 279 -1.11 -9.69 8.35
N VAL A 280 -0.05 -10.36 7.94
CA VAL A 280 1.10 -9.70 7.31
C VAL A 280 0.67 -9.19 5.93
N MET A 281 1.03 -7.95 5.63
CA MET A 281 0.72 -7.29 4.36
C MET A 281 1.99 -6.70 3.72
N CYS A 282 1.92 -6.28 2.46
CA CYS A 282 3.05 -5.66 1.77
C CYS A 282 3.62 -4.46 2.56
N LEU A 283 2.76 -3.59 3.10
CA LEU A 283 3.22 -2.44 3.88
C LEU A 283 3.69 -2.79 5.30
N SER A 284 3.65 -4.05 5.74
CA SER A 284 4.28 -4.46 7.00
C SER A 284 5.78 -4.20 6.99
N CYS A 285 6.42 -4.31 5.82
CA CYS A 285 7.86 -4.09 5.65
C CYS A 285 8.17 -2.89 4.75
N HIS A 286 7.27 -2.51 3.84
CA HIS A 286 7.55 -1.48 2.83
C HIS A 286 6.80 -0.16 3.10
N ARG A 287 7.35 0.94 2.57
CA ARG A 287 6.67 2.23 2.42
C ARG A 287 6.26 2.43 0.95
N ALA A 288 5.06 2.97 0.72
CA ALA A 288 4.50 3.07 -0.62
C ALA A 288 5.20 4.13 -1.50
N HIS A 289 5.48 5.33 -0.99
CA HIS A 289 6.18 6.36 -1.78
C HIS A 289 7.69 6.18 -1.74
N GLY A 290 8.24 5.94 -0.54
CA GLY A 290 9.66 5.67 -0.37
C GLY A 290 10.13 5.82 1.07
N SER A 291 11.37 5.41 1.33
CA SER A 291 12.02 5.43 2.65
C SER A 291 13.52 5.73 2.52
N PRO A 292 14.27 5.95 3.60
CA PRO A 292 15.73 6.04 3.54
C PRO A 292 16.44 4.76 3.06
N TYR A 293 15.75 3.63 3.01
CA TYR A 293 16.33 2.30 2.80
C TYR A 293 16.00 1.73 1.41
N PRO A 294 16.90 0.94 0.82
CA PRO A 294 16.63 0.20 -0.42
C PRO A 294 15.36 -0.66 -0.33
N ASP A 295 14.79 -0.96 -1.49
CA ASP A 295 13.53 -1.72 -1.64
C ASP A 295 12.34 -1.11 -0.87
N ALA A 296 12.44 0.20 -0.59
CA ALA A 296 11.46 0.95 0.18
C ALA A 296 11.19 0.38 1.58
N LEU A 297 12.16 -0.31 2.18
CA LEU A 297 12.00 -0.97 3.48
C LEU A 297 11.73 0.03 4.61
N ARG A 298 11.14 -0.43 5.71
CA ARG A 298 10.88 0.41 6.88
C ARG A 298 12.09 0.57 7.80
N TRP A 299 13.09 -0.29 7.66
CA TRP A 299 14.31 -0.31 8.46
C TRP A 299 15.50 -0.70 7.59
N ASP A 300 16.69 -0.45 8.12
CA ASP A 300 17.94 -0.89 7.53
C ASP A 300 18.05 -2.41 7.67
N TYR A 301 18.30 -3.10 6.56
CA TYR A 301 18.47 -4.56 6.52
C TYR A 301 19.91 -4.96 6.18
N ASP A 302 20.82 -3.98 6.04
CA ASP A 302 22.25 -4.17 5.78
C ASP A 302 23.13 -4.18 7.06
#